data_AF-A0A4U5P1L4-F1
#
_entry.id   AF-A0A4U5P1L4-F1
#
_cell.length_a   1.000
_cell.length_b   1.000
_cell.length_c   1.000
_cell.angle_alpha   90.00
_cell.angle_beta   90.00
_cell.angle_gamma   90.00
#
_symmetry.space_group_name_H-M   'P 1'
#
loop_
_entity.id
_entity.type
_entity.pdbx_description
1 polymer ?
#
loop_
_entity_poly.entity_id
_entity_poly.type
_entity_poly.pdbx_seq_one_letter_code
_entity_poly.pdbx_strand_id
1 'polypeptide(L)'
;MCSVLLILAILLSLLSADTVPTATGSQVPNSVPTATGSQVPDVIPTATGTISGGNSPGFCSKANEVWSYCNGGCDRTCKNYYPVCPAICRPGCVCRDYYVRDCSGNCVPYWTCYYQQQGPCCPACQWYELCTQPTIPGGQYKCIQWYGKSGTGTGK
;
A
#
# COMPACT_ATOMS: atom_id res chain seq x y z
N MET A 1 43.43 -36.25 33.49
CA MET A 1 43.50 -34.82 33.89
C MET A 1 43.78 -33.90 32.70
N CYS A 2 44.53 -34.32 31.66
CA CYS A 2 44.82 -33.50 30.48
C CYS A 2 43.60 -33.25 29.55
N SER A 3 42.69 -34.22 29.40
CA SER A 3 41.55 -34.08 28.47
C SER A 3 40.45 -33.11 28.92
N VAL A 4 40.30 -32.89 30.23
CA VAL A 4 39.27 -31.98 30.78
C VAL A 4 39.70 -30.52 30.63
N LEU A 5 41.00 -30.23 30.77
CA LEU A 5 41.59 -28.91 30.51
C LEU A 5 41.47 -28.49 29.04
N LEU A 6 41.55 -29.44 28.11
CA LEU A 6 41.40 -29.16 26.68
C LEU A 6 39.97 -28.74 26.32
N ILE A 7 38.97 -29.38 26.94
CA ILE A 7 37.55 -29.07 26.70
C ILE A 7 37.19 -27.70 27.28
N LEU A 8 37.72 -27.36 28.47
CA LEU A 8 37.47 -26.05 29.09
C LEU A 8 38.12 -24.90 28.28
N ALA A 9 39.28 -25.13 27.67
CA ALA A 9 39.94 -24.16 26.79
C ALA A 9 39.18 -23.92 25.47
N ILE A 10 38.52 -24.96 24.92
CA ILE A 10 37.69 -24.85 23.72
C ILE A 10 36.36 -24.13 24.00
N LEU A 11 35.78 -24.30 25.20
CA LEU A 11 34.57 -23.56 25.59
C LEU A 11 34.86 -22.07 25.87
N LEU A 12 36.06 -21.73 26.36
CA LEU A 12 36.40 -20.33 26.67
C LEU A 12 36.71 -19.49 25.43
N SER A 13 37.11 -20.10 24.30
CA SER A 13 37.41 -19.42 23.04
C SER A 13 36.19 -19.11 22.16
N LEU A 14 35.01 -19.65 22.50
CA LEU A 14 33.76 -19.40 21.77
C LEU A 14 32.95 -18.20 22.32
N LEU A 15 33.39 -17.55 23.40
CA LEU A 15 32.65 -16.45 24.06
C LEU A 15 33.01 -15.03 23.57
N SER A 16 33.88 -14.87 22.56
CA SER A 16 34.41 -13.56 22.19
C SER A 16 34.43 -13.30 20.69
N ALA A 17 33.28 -13.01 20.08
CA ALA A 17 33.19 -12.22 18.83
C ALA A 17 31.74 -11.94 18.39
N ASP A 18 30.95 -11.21 19.17
CA ASP A 18 29.77 -10.52 18.63
C ASP A 18 30.00 -9.01 18.73
N THR A 19 30.88 -8.50 17.86
CA THR A 19 30.87 -7.07 17.57
C THR A 19 29.75 -6.83 16.57
N VAL A 20 28.61 -6.34 17.07
CA VAL A 20 27.54 -5.82 16.23
C VAL A 20 28.12 -4.66 15.41
N PRO A 21 28.12 -4.70 14.07
CA PRO A 21 28.49 -3.53 13.31
C PRO A 21 27.42 -2.47 13.55
N THR A 22 27.81 -1.39 14.25
CA THR A 22 27.02 -0.17 14.35
C THR A 22 26.77 0.33 12.94
N ALA A 23 25.53 0.20 12.46
CA ALA A 23 25.08 0.86 11.25
C ALA A 23 25.19 2.37 11.48
N THR A 24 26.21 2.99 10.91
CA THR A 24 26.31 4.44 10.79
C THR A 24 25.08 4.90 10.03
N GLY A 25 24.15 5.54 10.74
CA GLY A 25 22.99 6.16 10.16
C GLY A 25 23.44 7.09 9.04
N SER A 26 23.12 6.71 7.81
CA SER A 26 23.28 7.59 6.66
C SER A 26 22.33 8.76 6.89
N GLN A 27 22.89 9.89 7.30
CA GLN A 27 22.20 11.17 7.32
C GLN A 27 21.61 11.36 5.92
N VAL A 28 20.29 11.27 5.81
CA VAL A 28 19.60 11.81 4.63
C VAL A 28 19.88 13.32 4.70
N PRO A 29 20.49 13.94 3.69
CA PRO A 29 20.57 15.40 3.66
C PRO A 29 19.12 15.90 3.73
N ASN A 30 18.80 16.67 4.76
CA ASN A 30 17.59 17.49 4.80
C ASN A 30 17.75 18.60 3.77
N SER A 31 17.76 18.23 2.50
CA SER A 31 17.61 19.11 1.37
C SER A 31 16.18 18.92 0.91
N VAL A 32 15.26 19.57 1.62
CA VAL A 32 13.96 19.91 1.05
C VAL A 32 14.29 20.72 -0.21
N PRO A 33 14.00 20.24 -1.44
CA PRO A 33 13.96 21.17 -2.55
C PRO A 33 12.82 22.12 -2.21
N THR A 34 13.19 23.34 -1.82
CA THR A 34 12.29 24.48 -1.77
C THR A 34 11.65 24.56 -3.15
N ALA A 35 10.43 23.99 -3.26
CA ALA A 35 9.60 24.17 -4.43
C ALA A 35 9.37 25.68 -4.54
N THR A 36 10.10 26.29 -5.48
CA THR A 36 9.90 27.67 -5.86
C THR A 36 8.46 27.78 -6.37
N GLY A 37 7.62 28.42 -5.55
CA GLY A 37 6.29 28.92 -5.82
C GLY A 37 5.51 28.31 -6.99
N SER A 38 4.62 27.37 -6.69
CA SER A 38 3.26 27.51 -7.22
C SER A 38 2.50 28.35 -6.20
N GLN A 39 2.28 29.62 -6.54
CA GLN A 39 1.33 30.45 -5.83
C GLN A 39 -0.02 29.74 -5.90
N VAL A 40 -0.43 29.10 -4.82
CA VAL A 40 -1.85 28.90 -4.53
C VAL A 40 -2.33 30.28 -4.09
N PRO A 41 -3.21 30.96 -4.82
CA PRO A 41 -3.86 32.12 -4.23
C PRO A 41 -4.68 31.59 -3.05
N ASP A 42 -4.34 32.05 -1.84
CA ASP A 42 -5.09 31.84 -0.58
C ASP A 42 -6.44 32.57 -0.62
N VAL A 43 -7.23 32.36 -1.67
CA VAL A 43 -8.62 32.74 -1.67
C VAL A 43 -9.37 31.54 -1.12
N ILE A 44 -9.57 31.51 0.20
CA ILE A 44 -10.68 30.78 0.79
C ILE A 44 -11.94 31.54 0.35
N PRO A 45 -12.79 31.02 -0.56
CA PRO A 45 -14.04 31.68 -0.81
C PRO A 45 -14.92 31.40 0.41
N THR A 46 -15.15 32.43 1.22
CA THR A 46 -16.19 32.46 2.26
C THR A 46 -17.55 32.40 1.58
N ALA A 47 -17.95 31.24 1.08
CA ALA A 47 -19.27 31.01 0.54
C ALA A 47 -20.19 30.53 1.66
N THR A 48 -20.93 31.47 2.26
CA THR A 48 -22.15 31.20 3.02
C THR A 48 -23.22 30.71 2.05
N GLY A 49 -23.18 29.42 1.71
CA GLY A 49 -24.19 28.74 0.91
C GLY A 49 -24.34 27.30 1.37
N THR A 50 -25.50 26.97 1.93
CA THR A 50 -25.88 25.60 2.24
C THR A 50 -26.12 24.84 0.93
N ILE A 51 -25.12 24.09 0.47
CA ILE A 51 -25.26 23.17 -0.67
C ILE A 51 -25.54 21.76 -0.14
N SER A 52 -26.74 21.26 -0.45
CA SER A 52 -27.04 19.83 -0.40
C SER A 52 -26.22 19.11 -1.46
N GLY A 53 -25.26 18.28 -1.04
CA GLY A 53 -24.68 17.16 -1.80
C GLY A 53 -23.95 17.47 -3.11
N GLY A 54 -22.62 17.53 -3.08
CA GLY A 54 -21.77 17.40 -4.28
C GLY A 54 -20.42 18.09 -4.15
N ASN A 55 -19.34 17.33 -4.33
CA ASN A 55 -17.93 17.73 -4.16
C ASN A 55 -17.59 19.12 -4.72
N SER A 56 -17.08 20.01 -3.86
CA SER A 56 -16.31 21.19 -4.26
C SER A 56 -15.01 20.76 -4.96
N PRO A 57 -14.58 21.41 -6.06
CA PRO A 57 -13.27 21.17 -6.63
C PRO A 57 -12.22 21.46 -5.55
N GLY A 58 -11.47 20.43 -5.15
CA GLY A 58 -10.46 20.52 -4.10
C GLY A 58 -10.76 19.79 -2.80
N PHE A 59 -11.94 19.20 -2.61
CA PHE A 59 -12.23 18.44 -1.38
C PHE A 59 -12.48 16.95 -1.65
N CYS A 60 -11.72 16.09 -0.97
CA CYS A 60 -11.90 14.64 -0.99
C CYS A 60 -12.54 14.17 0.31
N SER A 61 -13.59 13.36 0.20
CA SER A 61 -14.40 12.92 1.33
C SER A 61 -13.86 11.69 2.05
N LYS A 62 -13.03 10.88 1.38
CA LYS A 62 -12.43 9.67 1.98
C LYS A 62 -11.06 9.98 2.59
N ALA A 63 -10.73 9.23 3.64
CA ALA A 63 -9.43 9.31 4.28
C ALA A 63 -8.30 8.95 3.29
N ASN A 64 -7.16 9.63 3.44
CA ASN A 64 -5.94 9.42 2.65
C ASN A 64 -6.08 9.68 1.13
N GLU A 65 -7.12 10.42 0.72
CA GLU A 65 -7.25 10.96 -0.63
C GLU A 65 -6.77 12.42 -0.69
N VAL A 66 -6.24 12.80 -1.85
CA VAL A 66 -5.87 14.18 -2.20
C VAL A 66 -6.47 14.54 -3.56
N TRP A 67 -6.86 15.79 -3.72
CA TRP A 67 -7.39 16.27 -4.99
C TRP A 67 -6.27 16.38 -6.03
N SER A 68 -6.45 15.75 -7.18
CA SER A 68 -5.56 15.88 -8.33
C SER A 68 -6.28 16.55 -9.49
N TYR A 69 -5.58 17.43 -10.21
CA TYR A 69 -6.10 18.09 -11.41
C TYR A 69 -6.06 17.20 -12.66
N CYS A 70 -5.20 16.17 -12.69
CA CYS A 70 -4.95 15.40 -13.91
C CYS A 70 -4.99 13.87 -13.72
N ASN A 71 -4.76 13.37 -12.50
CA ASN A 71 -4.60 11.92 -12.26
C ASN A 71 -5.84 11.24 -11.66
N GLY A 72 -6.99 11.91 -11.69
CA GLY A 72 -8.24 11.40 -11.12
C GLY A 72 -8.60 10.02 -11.65
N GLY A 73 -8.75 9.06 -10.73
CA GLY A 73 -9.09 7.67 -11.04
C GLY A 73 -7.93 6.81 -11.57
N CYS A 74 -6.69 7.31 -11.59
CA CYS A 74 -5.51 6.52 -11.94
C CYS A 74 -4.68 6.15 -10.69
N ASP A 75 -5.34 5.58 -9.70
CA ASP A 75 -4.69 5.22 -8.44
C ASP A 75 -3.87 3.94 -8.54
N ARG A 76 -2.75 3.91 -7.80
CA ARG A 76 -2.02 2.67 -7.54
C ARG A 76 -2.91 1.69 -6.79
N THR A 77 -2.77 0.40 -7.10
CA THR A 77 -3.45 -0.69 -6.39
C THR A 77 -2.42 -1.76 -6.03
N CYS A 78 -2.73 -2.69 -5.12
CA CYS A 78 -1.83 -3.82 -4.86
C CYS A 78 -1.65 -4.75 -6.08
N LYS A 79 -2.63 -4.80 -6.99
CA LYS A 79 -2.54 -5.58 -8.22
C LYS A 79 -1.67 -4.89 -9.27
N ASN A 80 -1.75 -3.56 -9.32
CA ASN A 80 -1.05 -2.74 -10.29
C ASN A 80 -0.50 -1.50 -9.59
N TYR A 81 0.74 -1.62 -9.14
CA TYR A 81 1.44 -0.53 -8.44
C TYR A 81 1.91 0.57 -9.41
N TYR A 82 2.06 0.25 -10.69
CA TYR A 82 2.48 1.17 -11.74
C TYR A 82 1.43 1.22 -12.87
N PRO A 83 0.22 1.75 -12.60
CA PRO A 83 -0.82 1.80 -13.61
C PRO A 83 -0.43 2.71 -14.76
N VAL A 84 -0.75 2.28 -15.98
CA VAL A 84 -0.65 3.13 -17.17
C VAL A 84 -1.85 4.06 -17.16
N CYS A 85 -1.60 5.35 -16.91
CA CYS A 85 -2.64 6.36 -16.91
C CYS A 85 -2.93 6.86 -18.34
N PRO A 86 -4.20 7.14 -18.68
CA PRO A 86 -4.51 7.81 -19.93
C PRO A 86 -3.88 9.22 -19.95
N ALA A 87 -3.41 9.65 -21.11
CA ALA A 87 -2.83 11.00 -21.29
C ALA A 87 -3.87 12.13 -21.14
N ILE A 88 -5.16 11.79 -21.12
CA ILE A 88 -6.26 12.74 -20.90
C ILE A 88 -6.30 13.07 -19.41
N CYS A 89 -6.03 14.33 -19.06
CA CYS A 89 -6.18 14.80 -17.69
C CYS A 89 -7.64 14.70 -17.23
N ARG A 90 -7.84 14.00 -16.12
CA ARG A 90 -9.13 13.94 -15.42
C ARG A 90 -8.93 14.46 -13.99
N PRO A 91 -9.63 15.53 -13.58
CA PRO A 91 -9.59 15.96 -12.19
C PRO A 91 -10.35 14.96 -11.31
N GLY A 92 -9.87 14.74 -10.09
CA GLY A 92 -10.52 13.86 -9.12
C GLY A 92 -9.64 13.52 -7.92
N CYS A 93 -10.22 12.81 -6.97
CA CYS A 93 -9.52 12.34 -5.78
C CYS A 93 -8.64 11.13 -6.11
N VAL A 94 -7.39 11.19 -5.65
CA VAL A 94 -6.41 10.11 -5.78
C VAL A 94 -5.84 9.77 -4.41
N CYS A 95 -5.37 8.54 -4.22
CA CYS A 95 -4.66 8.15 -3.02
C CYS A 95 -3.36 8.95 -2.91
N ARG A 96 -3.12 9.51 -1.72
CA ARG A 96 -1.86 10.20 -1.43
C ARG A 96 -0.67 9.25 -1.48
N ASP A 97 0.53 9.80 -1.41
CA ASP A 97 1.75 8.99 -1.43
C ASP A 97 1.80 7.94 -0.32
N TYR A 98 2.33 6.76 -0.67
CA TYR A 98 2.38 5.55 0.16
C TYR A 98 1.03 4.87 0.43
N TYR A 99 -0.06 5.37 -0.17
CA TYR A 99 -1.37 4.71 -0.14
C TYR A 99 -1.73 4.15 -1.51
N VAL A 100 -2.52 3.07 -1.49
CA VAL A 100 -3.04 2.37 -2.65
C VAL A 100 -4.56 2.19 -2.49
N ARG A 101 -5.29 2.17 -3.60
CA ARG A 101 -6.74 2.00 -3.58
C ARG A 101 -7.09 0.51 -3.42
N ASP A 102 -7.93 0.21 -2.44
CA ASP A 102 -8.49 -1.11 -2.18
C ASP A 102 -9.71 -1.42 -3.08
N CYS A 103 -10.26 -2.64 -3.00
CA CYS A 103 -11.46 -3.01 -3.78
C CYS A 103 -12.74 -2.31 -3.31
N SER A 104 -12.75 -1.78 -2.08
CA SER A 104 -13.83 -1.00 -1.51
C SER A 104 -13.73 0.49 -1.90
N GLY A 105 -12.69 0.85 -2.65
CA GLY A 105 -12.40 2.21 -3.09
C GLY A 105 -11.83 3.11 -2.00
N ASN A 106 -11.25 2.58 -0.93
CA ASN A 106 -10.54 3.32 0.11
C ASN A 106 -9.03 3.33 -0.13
N CYS A 107 -8.35 4.37 0.33
CA CYS A 107 -6.90 4.46 0.27
C CYS A 107 -6.30 3.87 1.54
N VAL A 108 -5.65 2.72 1.40
CA VAL A 108 -4.98 1.99 2.48
C VAL A 108 -3.46 2.07 2.32
N PRO A 109 -2.67 1.93 3.40
CA PRO A 109 -1.22 1.96 3.28
C PRO A 109 -0.69 0.82 2.41
N TYR A 110 0.30 1.08 1.55
CA TYR A 110 0.78 0.09 0.57
C TYR A 110 1.31 -1.19 1.20
N TRP A 111 1.82 -1.15 2.44
CA TRP A 111 2.32 -2.34 3.11
C TRP A 111 1.22 -3.34 3.46
N THR A 112 -0.05 -2.90 3.52
CA THR A 112 -1.20 -3.81 3.66
C THR A 112 -1.31 -4.83 2.53
N CYS A 113 -0.66 -4.58 1.38
CA CYS A 113 -0.52 -5.58 0.33
C CYS A 113 0.30 -6.82 0.75
N TYR A 114 1.18 -6.70 1.75
CA TYR A 114 2.16 -7.74 2.11
C TYR A 114 1.89 -8.44 3.45
N TYR A 115 1.19 -7.77 4.37
CA TYR A 115 0.99 -8.29 5.74
C TYR A 115 -0.14 -9.29 5.90
N GLN A 116 -0.89 -9.54 4.84
CA GLN A 116 -1.93 -10.55 4.80
C GLN A 116 -1.73 -11.26 3.48
N GLN A 117 -1.81 -12.59 3.43
CA GLN A 117 -1.92 -13.33 2.15
C GLN A 117 -3.24 -13.03 1.40
N GLN A 118 -3.82 -11.86 1.68
CA GLN A 118 -5.08 -11.29 1.31
C GLN A 118 -4.80 -9.78 1.20
N GLY A 119 -4.47 -9.30 -0.01
CA GLY A 119 -4.33 -7.87 -0.21
C GLY A 119 -5.66 -7.13 0.10
N PRO A 120 -5.69 -5.80 0.07
CA PRO A 120 -6.89 -4.98 0.26
C PRO A 120 -8.09 -5.32 -0.63
N CYS A 121 -7.88 -6.15 -1.65
CA CYS A 121 -8.93 -6.64 -2.52
C CYS A 121 -9.45 -8.05 -2.18
N CYS A 122 -8.70 -8.79 -1.38
CA CYS A 122 -8.98 -10.18 -1.02
C CYS A 122 -9.64 -10.25 0.35
N PRO A 123 -10.77 -10.96 0.49
CA PRO A 123 -11.36 -11.23 1.80
C PRO A 123 -10.45 -12.16 2.62
N ALA A 124 -10.83 -12.37 3.89
CA ALA A 124 -10.13 -13.27 4.80
C ALA A 124 -10.21 -14.75 4.42
N CYS A 125 -9.51 -15.15 3.35
CA CYS A 125 -9.40 -16.53 2.90
C CYS A 125 -8.69 -17.40 3.93
N GLN A 126 -9.15 -18.64 4.08
CA GLN A 126 -8.50 -19.60 4.95
C GLN A 126 -7.10 -19.96 4.43
N TRP A 127 -6.24 -20.50 5.29
CA TRP A 127 -4.84 -20.82 4.94
C TRP A 127 -4.70 -21.85 3.79
N TYR A 128 -5.74 -22.63 3.52
CA TYR A 128 -5.82 -23.60 2.41
C TYR A 128 -6.48 -23.05 1.14
N GLU A 129 -6.87 -21.76 1.15
CA GLU A 129 -7.57 -21.10 0.05
C GLU A 129 -6.67 -20.09 -0.65
N LEU A 130 -6.85 -19.97 -1.96
CA LEU A 130 -6.29 -18.90 -2.76
C LEU A 130 -7.37 -17.84 -3.02
N CYS A 131 -7.00 -16.59 -2.82
CA CYS A 131 -7.78 -15.49 -3.35
C CYS A 131 -7.63 -15.42 -4.87
N THR A 132 -8.72 -15.58 -5.59
CA THR A 132 -8.76 -15.44 -7.05
C THR A 132 -9.30 -14.09 -7.48
N GLN A 133 -8.67 -13.55 -8.52
CA GLN A 133 -9.10 -12.31 -9.14
C GLN A 133 -10.36 -12.53 -9.97
N PRO A 134 -11.28 -11.56 -10.00
CA PRO A 134 -12.41 -11.59 -10.91
C PRO A 134 -11.92 -11.54 -12.37
N THR A 135 -12.62 -12.26 -13.25
CA THR A 135 -12.39 -12.20 -14.71
C THR A 135 -13.00 -10.96 -15.36
N ILE A 136 -13.77 -10.18 -14.61
CA ILE A 136 -14.48 -8.97 -15.07
C ILE A 136 -13.98 -7.77 -14.25
N PRO A 137 -13.75 -6.59 -14.87
CA PRO A 137 -13.44 -5.35 -14.15
C PRO A 137 -14.51 -5.04 -13.09
N GLY A 138 -14.08 -4.78 -11.86
CA GLY A 138 -14.99 -4.50 -10.73
C GLY A 138 -15.69 -5.74 -10.14
N GLY A 139 -15.37 -6.95 -10.59
CA GLY A 139 -15.88 -8.17 -9.96
C GLY A 139 -15.37 -8.37 -8.53
N GLN A 140 -16.06 -9.21 -7.76
CA GLN A 140 -15.62 -9.55 -6.40
C GLN A 140 -14.54 -10.62 -6.42
N TYR A 141 -13.55 -10.48 -5.53
CA TYR A 141 -12.53 -11.48 -5.28
C TYR A 141 -13.14 -12.63 -4.47
N LYS A 142 -12.77 -13.87 -4.81
CA LYS A 142 -13.31 -15.07 -4.17
C LYS A 142 -12.19 -15.95 -3.66
N CYS A 143 -12.40 -16.54 -2.48
CA CYS A 143 -11.56 -17.61 -1.99
C CYS A 143 -11.93 -18.91 -2.72
N ILE A 144 -10.93 -19.62 -3.22
CA ILE A 144 -11.09 -20.95 -3.80
C ILE A 144 -10.14 -21.93 -3.12
N GLN A 145 -10.55 -23.17 -2.94
CA GLN A 145 -9.71 -24.25 -2.44
C GLN A 145 -8.52 -24.51 -3.37
N TRP A 146 -7.31 -24.65 -2.83
CA TRP A 146 -6.12 -25.01 -3.61
C TRP A 146 -6.17 -26.47 -4.11
N TYR A 147 -6.66 -27.39 -3.27
CA TYR A 147 -6.76 -28.80 -3.57
C TYR A 147 -8.15 -29.11 -4.15
N GLY A 148 -8.25 -29.15 -5.48
CA GLY A 148 -9.41 -29.70 -6.19
C GLY A 148 -10.23 -28.69 -6.99
N LYS A 149 -9.83 -28.45 -8.26
CA LYS A 149 -10.77 -28.09 -9.31
C LYS A 149 -10.48 -28.83 -10.61
N SER A 150 -11.18 -29.94 -10.81
CA SER A 150 -11.82 -30.22 -12.09
C SER A 150 -13.31 -30.42 -11.75
N GLY A 151 -14.18 -29.45 -12.05
CA GLY A 151 -15.60 -29.60 -11.73
C GLY A 151 -16.42 -28.32 -11.77
N THR A 152 -16.86 -27.96 -12.98
CA THR A 152 -18.14 -27.31 -13.33
C THR A 152 -18.65 -26.18 -12.42
N GLY A 153 -18.37 -24.93 -12.80
CA GLY A 153 -19.24 -23.81 -12.45
C GLY A 153 -20.42 -23.74 -13.40
N THR A 154 -21.53 -24.41 -13.08
CA THR A 154 -22.84 -24.07 -13.66
C THR A 154 -23.37 -22.83 -12.95
N GLY A 155 -23.43 -21.71 -13.67
CA GLY A 155 -24.21 -20.55 -13.25
C GLY A 155 -25.69 -20.93 -13.17
N LYS A 156 -26.35 -20.47 -12.12
CA LYS A 156 -27.81 -20.34 -12.07
C LYS A 156 -28.21 -18.97 -12.61
#